data_AF-A0A1W1CF81-F1
#
_entry.id   AF-A0A1W1CF81-F1
#
_cell.length_a   1.000
_cell.length_b   1.000
_cell.length_c   1.000
_cell.angle_alpha   90.00
_cell.angle_beta   90.00
_cell.angle_gamma   90.00
#
_symmetry.space_group_name_H-M   'P 1'
#
loop_
_entity.id
_entity.type
_entity.pdbx_description
1 polymer ?
#
loop_
_entity_poly.entity_id
_entity_poly.type
_entity_poly.pdbx_seq_one_letter_code
_entity_poly.pdbx_strand_id
1 'polypeptide(L)'
;MIKEQALDILKEDIAKGYPFSDDFYWRYKDNFVDNDVLVNKIDRHMTEHLTFNQFINFSQFLSLFSFYRMIYSFTIKEDFEGAKIELSRANQYAYMTYHIGSQACKNLNTEDFANHFTGDMQHAAPLLASTVLANDWKNAQLVAEDLINSLNATSCIIGRGNSKATVSWFMLKLLSEIFEQPIDKRKPRHPSDFDLYEMVLENYNTTDVKEVEKLVYLLADKHLENLNLSLEDEEEIHSPFLQIIPFEIIVFLKVRTKIGLKNPTSFLHPLMSQAFVNEILTDNNILEKSIELPYAKELLSELKEEYPDYDKKRQEPTLTTKKEKVTLLKALAPKTGRYRASLPNKHPQAKQLEGDPHSYARFLKDDTFIYEGLEEYDLSEITWSYIGD
;
A
#
# COMPACT_ATOMS: atom_id res chain seq x y z
N MET A 1 11.00 17.67 25.04
CA MET A 1 10.59 17.36 26.44
C MET A 1 9.32 16.51 26.53
N ILE A 2 8.08 17.03 26.44
CA ILE A 2 6.86 16.18 26.57
C ILE A 2 6.78 15.11 25.46
N LYS A 3 7.12 15.47 24.21
CA LYS A 3 7.08 14.56 23.05
C LYS A 3 8.14 13.44 23.07
N GLU A 4 9.31 13.68 23.67
CA GLU A 4 10.36 12.65 23.81
C GLU A 4 10.04 11.67 24.94
N GLN A 5 9.46 12.17 26.03
CA GLN A 5 9.03 11.34 27.16
C GLN A 5 7.95 10.34 26.75
N ALA A 6 6.99 10.73 25.91
CA ALA A 6 5.98 9.80 25.38
C ALA A 6 6.63 8.65 24.59
N LEU A 7 7.57 8.95 23.70
CA LEU A 7 8.25 7.94 22.88
C LEU A 7 9.10 6.99 23.74
N ASP A 8 9.76 7.50 24.78
CA ASP A 8 10.57 6.68 25.69
C ASP A 8 9.71 5.79 26.60
N ILE A 9 8.57 6.30 27.12
CA ILE A 9 7.59 5.51 27.87
C ILE A 9 7.06 4.37 26.99
N LEU A 10 6.71 4.65 25.75
CA LEU A 10 6.20 3.65 24.80
C LEU A 10 7.26 2.61 24.41
N LYS A 11 8.54 3.00 24.25
CA LYS A 11 9.64 2.02 24.08
C LYS A 11 9.78 1.11 25.30
N GLU A 12 9.63 1.68 26.49
CA GLU A 12 9.63 0.92 27.73
C GLU A 12 8.45 -0.06 27.79
N ASP A 13 7.27 0.35 27.33
CA ASP A 13 6.07 -0.49 27.26
C ASP A 13 6.18 -1.58 26.19
N ILE A 14 6.78 -1.29 25.02
CA ILE A 14 7.13 -2.30 24.00
C ILE A 14 8.05 -3.35 24.62
N ALA A 15 9.04 -2.91 25.40
CA ALA A 15 9.98 -3.81 26.07
C ALA A 15 9.33 -4.62 27.19
N LYS A 16 8.28 -4.10 27.83
CA LYS A 16 7.54 -4.77 28.91
C LYS A 16 6.49 -5.77 28.41
N GLY A 17 5.82 -5.48 27.28
CA GLY A 17 4.65 -6.22 26.80
C GLY A 17 3.30 -5.63 27.28
N TYR A 18 2.18 -6.02 26.65
CA TYR A 18 0.84 -5.43 26.84
C TYR A 18 -0.08 -6.23 27.80
N PRO A 19 -1.24 -5.72 28.24
CA PRO A 19 -2.29 -6.54 28.84
C PRO A 19 -3.51 -6.76 27.91
N PHE A 20 -3.86 -8.02 27.60
CA PHE A 20 -5.05 -8.34 26.79
C PHE A 20 -6.18 -8.87 27.69
N SER A 21 -7.09 -7.98 28.10
CA SER A 21 -8.18 -8.14 29.10
C SER A 21 -7.73 -8.22 30.57
N ASP A 22 -8.66 -7.94 31.49
CA ASP A 22 -8.52 -7.63 32.93
C ASP A 22 -7.61 -8.55 33.78
N ASP A 23 -7.16 -9.69 33.26
CA ASP A 23 -6.38 -10.70 33.99
C ASP A 23 -5.03 -11.10 33.36
N PHE A 24 -4.58 -10.50 32.24
CA PHE A 24 -3.36 -10.94 31.55
C PHE A 24 -2.31 -9.83 31.41
N TYR A 25 -1.07 -10.11 31.83
CA TYR A 25 0.12 -9.33 31.50
C TYR A 25 0.98 -10.13 30.53
N TRP A 26 1.32 -9.58 29.37
CA TRP A 26 2.41 -10.09 28.53
C TRP A 26 3.73 -9.62 29.15
N ARG A 27 4.60 -10.55 29.60
CA ARG A 27 5.98 -10.24 29.98
C ARG A 27 6.93 -10.91 29.00
N TYR A 28 7.31 -10.21 27.93
CA TYR A 28 8.20 -10.77 26.90
C TYR A 28 9.69 -10.63 27.24
N LYS A 29 10.07 -10.91 28.49
CA LYS A 29 11.47 -11.17 28.83
C LYS A 29 11.78 -12.62 28.42
N ASP A 30 12.25 -12.81 27.19
CA ASP A 30 12.85 -14.05 26.67
C ASP A 30 12.06 -15.36 26.90
N ASN A 31 10.77 -15.42 26.59
CA ASN A 31 10.10 -16.72 26.58
C ASN A 31 9.19 -16.92 25.36
N PHE A 32 9.65 -17.80 24.48
CA PHE A 32 8.84 -18.56 23.52
C PHE A 32 7.60 -19.21 24.17
N VAL A 33 7.63 -19.44 25.49
CA VAL A 33 6.55 -20.05 26.28
C VAL A 33 5.26 -19.20 26.36
N ASP A 34 5.35 -17.87 26.29
CA ASP A 34 4.15 -17.01 26.26
C ASP A 34 3.54 -16.91 24.84
N ASN A 35 4.34 -17.23 23.81
CA ASN A 35 3.81 -17.49 22.47
C ASN A 35 3.11 -18.85 22.40
N ASP A 36 3.44 -19.84 23.24
CA ASP A 36 2.73 -21.11 23.25
C ASP A 36 1.27 -20.95 23.68
N VAL A 37 0.92 -20.00 24.55
CA VAL A 37 -0.51 -19.74 24.88
C VAL A 37 -1.26 -19.13 23.69
N LEU A 38 -0.58 -18.27 22.92
CA LEU A 38 -1.13 -17.67 21.70
C LEU A 38 -1.24 -18.70 20.58
N VAL A 39 -0.17 -19.47 20.33
CA VAL A 39 -0.11 -20.61 19.40
C VAL A 39 -1.13 -21.67 19.80
N ASN A 40 -1.29 -22.00 21.08
CA ASN A 40 -2.32 -22.93 21.54
C ASN A 40 -3.74 -22.38 21.39
N LYS A 41 -3.97 -21.07 21.51
CA LYS A 41 -5.28 -20.45 21.23
C LYS A 41 -5.57 -20.37 19.73
N ILE A 42 -4.55 -20.05 18.94
CA ILE A 42 -4.55 -20.12 17.48
C ILE A 42 -4.89 -21.56 17.07
N ASP A 43 -4.11 -22.55 17.50
CA ASP A 43 -4.31 -23.97 17.24
C ASP A 43 -5.69 -24.43 17.70
N ARG A 44 -6.16 -24.02 18.88
CA ARG A 44 -7.50 -24.34 19.37
C ARG A 44 -8.61 -23.73 18.49
N HIS A 45 -8.45 -22.49 18.02
CA HIS A 45 -9.40 -21.89 17.07
C HIS A 45 -9.30 -22.52 15.68
N MET A 46 -8.14 -23.01 15.27
CA MET A 46 -7.94 -23.73 14.00
C MET A 46 -8.46 -25.17 14.07
N THR A 47 -8.60 -25.78 15.26
CA THR A 47 -9.24 -27.10 15.43
C THR A 47 -10.77 -27.07 15.41
N GLU A 48 -11.37 -25.89 15.44
CA GLU A 48 -12.81 -25.67 15.29
C GLU A 48 -13.06 -25.13 13.87
N HIS A 49 -14.15 -25.55 13.19
CA HIS A 49 -14.47 -25.03 11.86
C HIS A 49 -14.55 -23.49 11.90
N LEU A 50 -13.66 -22.83 11.14
CA LEU A 50 -13.62 -21.37 11.04
C LEU A 50 -14.67 -20.91 10.04
N THR A 51 -15.63 -20.13 10.50
CA THR A 51 -16.51 -19.34 9.62
C THR A 51 -15.70 -18.30 8.84
N PHE A 52 -16.23 -17.83 7.71
CA PHE A 52 -15.63 -16.74 6.93
C PHE A 52 -15.20 -15.52 7.78
N ASN A 53 -16.05 -15.05 8.70
CA ASN A 53 -15.70 -13.93 9.59
C ASN A 53 -14.50 -14.25 10.49
N GLN A 54 -14.42 -15.50 10.97
CA GLN A 54 -13.27 -15.94 11.76
C GLN A 54 -12.00 -16.01 10.91
N PHE A 55 -12.07 -16.46 9.64
CA PHE A 55 -10.92 -16.39 8.72
C PHE A 55 -10.40 -14.95 8.54
N ILE A 56 -11.30 -13.98 8.32
CA ILE A 56 -10.90 -12.57 8.13
C ILE A 56 -10.26 -12.01 9.40
N ASN A 57 -10.93 -12.16 10.54
CA ASN A 57 -10.40 -11.70 11.83
C ASN A 57 -9.06 -12.34 12.16
N PHE A 58 -8.91 -13.63 11.84
CA PHE A 58 -7.72 -14.39 12.16
C PHE A 58 -6.54 -14.04 11.24
N SER A 59 -6.76 -13.95 9.93
CA SER A 59 -5.73 -13.48 8.99
C SER A 59 -5.31 -12.04 9.28
N GLN A 60 -6.26 -11.18 9.63
CA GLN A 60 -5.98 -9.81 10.04
C GLN A 60 -5.12 -9.79 11.31
N PHE A 61 -5.47 -10.60 12.32
CA PHE A 61 -4.69 -10.76 13.54
C PHE A 61 -3.26 -11.21 13.25
N LEU A 62 -3.08 -12.23 12.40
CA LEU A 62 -1.76 -12.71 12.00
C LEU A 62 -0.95 -11.65 11.25
N SER A 63 -1.59 -10.85 10.40
CA SER A 63 -0.94 -9.71 9.74
C SER A 63 -0.43 -8.69 10.76
N LEU A 64 -1.29 -8.24 11.68
CA LEU A 64 -0.92 -7.27 12.71
C LEU A 64 0.17 -7.82 13.65
N PHE A 65 0.10 -9.10 13.99
CA PHE A 65 1.08 -9.78 14.81
C PHE A 65 2.46 -9.84 14.14
N SER A 66 2.53 -10.27 12.88
CA SER A 66 3.79 -10.24 12.12
C SER A 66 4.30 -8.82 11.94
N PHE A 67 3.41 -7.85 11.71
CA PHE A 67 3.81 -6.46 11.60
C PHE A 67 4.42 -5.94 12.91
N TYR A 68 3.83 -6.28 14.06
CA TYR A 68 4.41 -5.98 15.37
C TYR A 68 5.79 -6.63 15.54
N ARG A 69 5.93 -7.90 15.17
CA ARG A 69 7.22 -8.61 15.26
C ARG A 69 8.30 -7.95 14.39
N MET A 70 7.93 -7.41 13.23
CA MET A 70 8.84 -6.63 12.41
C MET A 70 9.38 -5.42 13.19
N ILE A 71 8.49 -4.64 13.82
CA ILE A 71 8.88 -3.45 14.61
C ILE A 71 9.83 -3.87 15.74
N TYR A 72 9.42 -4.87 16.52
CA TYR A 72 10.21 -5.37 17.63
C TYR A 72 11.60 -5.86 17.19
N SER A 73 11.68 -6.58 16.07
CA SER A 73 12.95 -7.01 15.49
C SER A 73 13.83 -5.81 15.13
N PHE A 74 13.27 -4.76 14.53
CA PHE A 74 14.03 -3.53 14.24
C PHE A 74 14.46 -2.77 15.50
N THR A 75 13.54 -2.49 16.41
CA THR A 75 13.74 -1.50 17.48
C THR A 75 14.40 -2.08 18.73
N ILE A 76 14.18 -3.36 19.01
CA ILE A 76 14.66 -4.01 20.25
C ILE A 76 15.80 -4.98 19.96
N LYS A 77 15.68 -5.79 18.90
CA LYS A 77 16.69 -6.80 18.56
C LYS A 77 17.77 -6.31 17.61
N GLU A 78 17.54 -5.18 16.95
CA GLU A 78 18.39 -4.70 15.85
C GLU A 78 18.59 -5.78 14.75
N ASP A 79 17.58 -6.64 14.56
CA ASP A 79 17.57 -7.75 13.61
C ASP A 79 16.80 -7.39 12.33
N PHE A 80 17.53 -6.81 11.38
CA PHE A 80 17.00 -6.30 10.12
C PHE A 80 16.43 -7.41 9.23
N GLU A 81 17.13 -8.54 9.12
CA GLU A 81 16.68 -9.67 8.28
C GLU A 81 15.45 -10.34 8.88
N GLY A 82 15.43 -10.55 10.20
CA GLY A 82 14.24 -11.01 10.89
C GLY A 82 13.05 -10.08 10.71
N ALA A 83 13.28 -8.76 10.72
CA ALA A 83 12.23 -7.78 10.46
C ALA A 83 11.68 -7.87 9.03
N LYS A 84 12.54 -8.02 8.01
CA LYS A 84 12.10 -8.20 6.61
C LYS A 84 11.25 -9.45 6.42
N ILE A 85 11.62 -10.56 7.07
CA ILE A 85 10.83 -11.80 7.05
C ILE A 85 9.43 -11.56 7.63
N GLU A 86 9.34 -10.87 8.77
CA GLU A 86 8.07 -10.57 9.42
C GLU A 86 7.22 -9.55 8.63
N LEU A 87 7.83 -8.56 7.99
CA LEU A 87 7.13 -7.65 7.06
C LEU A 87 6.58 -8.41 5.85
N SER A 88 7.34 -9.35 5.30
CA SER A 88 6.88 -10.23 4.22
C SER A 88 5.70 -11.11 4.65
N ARG A 89 5.71 -11.64 5.87
CA ARG A 89 4.56 -12.36 6.44
C ARG A 89 3.34 -11.46 6.61
N ALA A 90 3.53 -10.26 7.16
CA ALA A 90 2.46 -9.29 7.32
C ALA A 90 1.81 -8.90 5.98
N ASN A 91 2.61 -8.64 4.94
CA ASN A 91 2.11 -8.39 3.58
C ASN A 91 1.26 -9.57 3.06
N GLN A 92 1.74 -10.80 3.21
CA GLN A 92 1.01 -11.98 2.73
C GLN A 92 -0.31 -12.19 3.48
N TYR A 93 -0.35 -12.00 4.81
CA TYR A 93 -1.61 -12.07 5.55
C TYR A 93 -2.55 -10.92 5.21
N ALA A 94 -2.07 -9.69 5.05
CA ALA A 94 -2.89 -8.56 4.61
C ALA A 94 -3.55 -8.84 3.25
N TYR A 95 -2.80 -9.45 2.32
CA TYR A 95 -3.33 -9.92 1.05
C TYR A 95 -4.41 -11.00 1.24
N MET A 96 -4.19 -11.99 2.11
CA MET A 96 -5.21 -13.00 2.42
C MET A 96 -6.46 -12.39 3.04
N THR A 97 -6.30 -11.47 3.99
CA THR A 97 -7.41 -10.79 4.65
C THR A 97 -8.26 -10.04 3.63
N TYR A 98 -7.65 -9.14 2.85
CA TYR A 98 -8.46 -8.24 2.03
C TYR A 98 -8.74 -8.75 0.63
N HIS A 99 -7.74 -9.28 -0.06
CA HIS A 99 -7.96 -9.71 -1.44
C HIS A 99 -8.73 -11.03 -1.50
N ILE A 100 -8.22 -12.06 -0.82
CA ILE A 100 -8.90 -13.37 -0.79
C ILE A 100 -10.27 -13.24 -0.11
N GLY A 101 -10.33 -12.50 1.01
CA GLY A 101 -11.59 -12.19 1.68
C GLY A 101 -12.61 -11.48 0.79
N SER A 102 -12.21 -10.45 0.05
CA SER A 102 -13.10 -9.75 -0.89
C SER A 102 -13.64 -10.67 -1.98
N GLN A 103 -12.82 -11.59 -2.51
CA GLN A 103 -13.29 -12.57 -3.50
C GLN A 103 -14.30 -13.57 -2.92
N ALA A 104 -14.10 -14.02 -1.68
CA ALA A 104 -15.06 -14.88 -0.99
C ALA A 104 -16.38 -14.15 -0.71
N CYS A 105 -16.30 -12.90 -0.23
CA CYS A 105 -17.46 -12.03 -0.01
C CYS A 105 -18.34 -11.86 -1.27
N LYS A 106 -17.76 -11.74 -2.46
CA LYS A 106 -18.51 -11.61 -3.72
C LYS A 106 -19.41 -12.81 -4.04
N ASN A 107 -19.19 -13.95 -3.39
CA ASN A 107 -20.00 -15.15 -3.56
C ASN A 107 -21.14 -15.26 -2.52
N LEU A 108 -21.23 -14.32 -1.56
CA LEU A 108 -22.35 -14.24 -0.61
C LEU A 108 -23.62 -13.72 -1.33
N ASN A 109 -24.78 -14.22 -0.91
CA ASN A 109 -26.06 -13.78 -1.46
C ASN A 109 -26.33 -12.30 -1.09
N THR A 110 -27.03 -11.59 -1.98
CA THR A 110 -27.23 -10.13 -1.87
C THR A 110 -27.99 -9.66 -0.62
N GLU A 111 -28.79 -10.52 0.00
CA GLU A 111 -29.49 -10.21 1.27
C GLU A 111 -28.54 -10.25 2.49
N ASP A 112 -27.49 -11.06 2.44
CA ASP A 112 -26.47 -11.15 3.51
C ASP A 112 -25.45 -10.01 3.42
N PHE A 113 -25.23 -9.47 2.21
CA PHE A 113 -24.23 -8.45 1.91
C PHE A 113 -24.42 -7.14 2.69
N ALA A 114 -25.65 -6.76 3.02
CA ALA A 114 -25.94 -5.52 3.74
C ALA A 114 -25.64 -5.61 5.25
N ASN A 115 -25.56 -6.82 5.80
CA ASN A 115 -25.41 -7.07 7.23
C ASN A 115 -24.04 -7.66 7.62
N HIS A 116 -23.23 -8.08 6.64
CA HIS A 116 -21.94 -8.73 6.87
C HIS A 116 -20.78 -7.85 6.40
N PHE A 117 -20.36 -6.91 7.25
CA PHE A 117 -19.03 -6.32 7.12
C PHE A 117 -18.05 -7.13 7.97
N THR A 118 -16.97 -7.59 7.34
CA THR A 118 -16.09 -8.58 7.96
C THR A 118 -14.87 -7.97 8.64
N GLY A 119 -14.58 -6.68 8.41
CA GLY A 119 -13.45 -5.98 9.01
C GLY A 119 -13.73 -4.51 9.31
N ASP A 120 -12.99 -3.96 10.27
CA ASP A 120 -13.02 -2.53 10.59
C ASP A 120 -12.05 -1.75 9.70
N MET A 121 -12.50 -0.61 9.19
CA MET A 121 -11.68 0.33 8.43
C MET A 121 -10.50 0.88 9.23
N GLN A 122 -10.63 0.96 10.56
CA GLN A 122 -9.56 1.33 11.48
C GLN A 122 -8.29 0.47 11.31
N HIS A 123 -8.47 -0.81 10.98
CA HIS A 123 -7.35 -1.73 10.76
C HIS A 123 -6.78 -1.70 9.35
N ALA A 124 -7.38 -0.95 8.42
CA ALA A 124 -6.92 -0.90 7.04
C ALA A 124 -5.53 -0.26 6.91
N ALA A 125 -5.22 0.76 7.70
CA ALA A 125 -3.93 1.46 7.66
C ALA A 125 -2.72 0.52 7.84
N PRO A 126 -2.57 -0.24 8.94
CA PRO A 126 -1.40 -1.10 9.12
C PRO A 126 -1.31 -2.24 8.09
N LEU A 127 -2.44 -2.78 7.63
CA LEU A 127 -2.47 -3.83 6.62
C LEU A 127 -2.11 -3.30 5.22
N LEU A 128 -2.62 -2.13 4.84
CA LEU A 128 -2.20 -1.46 3.61
C LEU A 128 -0.72 -1.09 3.67
N ALA A 129 -0.27 -0.54 4.80
CA ALA A 129 1.12 -0.19 5.00
C ALA A 129 2.01 -1.42 4.80
N SER A 130 1.68 -2.59 5.36
CA SER A 130 2.51 -3.79 5.18
C SER A 130 2.76 -4.15 3.71
N THR A 131 1.75 -4.02 2.85
CA THR A 131 1.90 -4.29 1.41
C THR A 131 2.79 -3.27 0.69
N VAL A 132 2.66 -1.98 1.04
CA VAL A 132 3.45 -0.89 0.46
C VAL A 132 4.90 -0.94 0.95
N LEU A 133 5.11 -1.16 2.25
CA LEU A 133 6.43 -1.18 2.87
C LEU A 133 7.23 -2.42 2.47
N ALA A 134 6.56 -3.54 2.18
CA ALA A 134 7.18 -4.71 1.55
C ALA A 134 7.56 -4.47 0.07
N ASN A 135 7.21 -3.30 -0.47
CA ASN A 135 7.45 -2.89 -1.86
C ASN A 135 6.78 -3.83 -2.88
N ASP A 136 5.76 -4.58 -2.45
CA ASP A 136 4.94 -5.47 -3.29
C ASP A 136 3.75 -4.69 -3.84
N TRP A 137 4.04 -3.83 -4.83
CA TRP A 137 3.06 -2.92 -5.43
C TRP A 137 1.87 -3.65 -6.06
N LYS A 138 2.04 -4.91 -6.46
CA LYS A 138 0.95 -5.74 -6.96
C LYS A 138 -0.05 -6.06 -5.84
N ASN A 139 0.43 -6.52 -4.69
CA ASN A 139 -0.46 -6.76 -3.55
C ASN A 139 -1.06 -5.45 -3.04
N ALA A 140 -0.26 -4.37 -2.97
CA ALA A 140 -0.74 -3.06 -2.55
C ALA A 140 -1.89 -2.56 -3.43
N GLN A 141 -1.77 -2.71 -4.74
CA GLN A 141 -2.84 -2.37 -5.69
C GLN A 141 -4.09 -3.22 -5.44
N LEU A 142 -3.96 -4.54 -5.39
CA LEU A 142 -5.11 -5.44 -5.22
C LEU A 142 -5.85 -5.19 -3.89
N VAL A 143 -5.10 -5.02 -2.80
CA VAL A 143 -5.66 -4.72 -1.49
C VAL A 143 -6.34 -3.35 -1.47
N ALA A 144 -5.72 -2.31 -2.04
CA ALA A 144 -6.32 -0.99 -2.15
C ALA A 144 -7.61 -1.02 -2.98
N GLU A 145 -7.60 -1.68 -4.13
CA GLU A 145 -8.77 -1.86 -4.99
C GLU A 145 -9.92 -2.54 -4.23
N ASP A 146 -9.68 -3.62 -3.50
CA ASP A 146 -10.73 -4.33 -2.75
C ASP A 146 -11.31 -3.51 -1.59
N LEU A 147 -10.49 -2.71 -0.92
CA LEU A 147 -10.93 -1.78 0.11
C LEU A 147 -11.75 -0.62 -0.49
N ILE A 148 -11.28 -0.01 -1.58
CA ILE A 148 -12.01 1.05 -2.30
C ILE A 148 -13.34 0.50 -2.85
N ASN A 149 -13.34 -0.72 -3.39
CA ASN A 149 -14.55 -1.40 -3.84
C ASN A 149 -15.56 -1.58 -2.71
N SER A 150 -15.10 -1.83 -1.48
CA SER A 150 -15.98 -1.89 -0.30
C SER A 150 -16.56 -0.52 0.06
N LEU A 151 -15.75 0.54 0.03
CA LEU A 151 -16.24 1.92 0.19
C LEU A 151 -17.30 2.28 -0.88
N ASN A 152 -17.11 1.77 -2.10
CA ASN A 152 -18.02 1.96 -3.24
C ASN A 152 -19.25 1.02 -3.21
N ALA A 153 -19.39 0.18 -2.17
CA ALA A 153 -20.46 -0.80 -2.00
C ALA A 153 -20.50 -1.92 -3.06
N THR A 154 -19.34 -2.31 -3.57
CA THR A 154 -19.14 -3.41 -4.52
C THR A 154 -18.37 -4.60 -3.94
N SER A 155 -17.91 -4.47 -2.69
CA SER A 155 -17.40 -5.53 -1.83
C SER A 155 -17.88 -5.28 -0.38
N CYS A 156 -17.77 -6.27 0.50
CA CYS A 156 -18.23 -6.24 1.89
C CYS A 156 -17.08 -6.44 2.90
N ILE A 157 -15.83 -6.28 2.45
CA ILE A 157 -14.66 -6.58 3.28
C ILE A 157 -14.52 -5.61 4.47
N ILE A 158 -14.93 -4.36 4.27
CA ILE A 158 -15.05 -3.32 5.29
C ILE A 158 -16.37 -2.56 5.11
N GLY A 159 -16.79 -1.86 6.16
CA GLY A 159 -17.93 -0.94 6.12
C GLY A 159 -17.77 0.19 5.08
N ARG A 160 -18.86 0.96 4.88
CA ARG A 160 -18.87 2.15 4.00
C ARG A 160 -18.19 3.36 4.63
N GLY A 161 -16.98 3.17 5.14
CA GLY A 161 -16.21 4.21 5.82
C GLY A 161 -16.44 4.27 7.33
N ASN A 162 -15.44 4.80 8.03
CA ASN A 162 -15.50 5.16 9.44
C ASN A 162 -14.95 6.58 9.60
N SER A 163 -15.73 7.50 10.19
CA SER A 163 -15.33 8.89 10.37
C SER A 163 -14.21 9.08 11.39
N LYS A 164 -13.93 8.05 12.20
CA LYS A 164 -12.79 8.01 13.12
C LYS A 164 -11.53 7.42 12.49
N ALA A 165 -11.60 6.83 11.29
CA ALA A 165 -10.46 6.15 10.66
C ALA A 165 -9.67 7.07 9.73
N THR A 166 -9.17 8.19 10.27
CA THR A 166 -8.50 9.26 9.50
C THR A 166 -7.26 8.77 8.75
N VAL A 167 -6.40 7.97 9.38
CA VAL A 167 -5.16 7.46 8.77
C VAL A 167 -5.48 6.52 7.61
N SER A 168 -6.42 5.60 7.82
CA SER A 168 -6.90 4.69 6.78
C SER A 168 -7.53 5.43 5.61
N TRP A 169 -8.31 6.48 5.87
CA TRP A 169 -8.89 7.34 4.84
C TRP A 169 -7.83 8.03 4.00
N PHE A 170 -6.81 8.61 4.64
CA PHE A 170 -5.72 9.28 3.95
C PHE A 170 -4.97 8.32 3.02
N MET A 171 -4.58 7.16 3.54
CA MET A 171 -3.86 6.14 2.75
C MET A 171 -4.68 5.63 1.57
N LEU A 172 -5.97 5.36 1.77
CA LEU A 172 -6.85 4.91 0.69
C LEU A 172 -7.08 5.98 -0.37
N LYS A 173 -7.25 7.26 0.01
CA LYS A 173 -7.34 8.35 -0.96
C LYS A 173 -6.03 8.51 -1.74
N LEU A 174 -4.89 8.44 -1.06
CA LEU A 174 -3.59 8.52 -1.72
C LEU A 174 -3.43 7.38 -2.74
N LEU A 175 -3.71 6.14 -2.35
CA LEU A 175 -3.59 4.98 -3.26
C LEU A 175 -4.66 4.97 -4.36
N SER A 176 -5.84 5.52 -4.09
CA SER A 176 -6.91 5.75 -5.08
C SER A 176 -6.41 6.62 -6.25
N GLU A 177 -5.70 7.72 -5.95
CA GLU A 177 -5.11 8.57 -6.98
C GLU A 177 -3.98 7.85 -7.74
N ILE A 178 -3.14 7.09 -7.04
CA ILE A 178 -1.98 6.40 -7.63
C ILE A 178 -2.36 5.23 -8.53
N PHE A 179 -3.40 4.48 -8.16
CA PHE A 179 -3.89 3.34 -8.93
C PHE A 179 -5.08 3.69 -9.84
N GLU A 180 -5.42 4.97 -9.95
CA GLU A 180 -6.53 5.47 -10.78
C GLU A 180 -7.88 4.78 -10.46
N GLN A 181 -8.08 4.42 -9.20
CA GLN A 181 -9.28 3.72 -8.72
C GLN A 181 -10.16 4.69 -7.91
N PRO A 182 -11.22 5.27 -8.49
CA PRO A 182 -11.96 6.35 -7.85
C PRO A 182 -12.80 5.88 -6.65
N ILE A 183 -12.83 6.70 -5.60
CA ILE A 183 -13.74 6.53 -4.46
C ILE A 183 -15.02 7.34 -4.72
N ASP A 184 -16.18 6.69 -4.67
CA ASP A 184 -17.51 7.31 -4.83
C ASP A 184 -17.81 8.21 -3.62
N LYS A 185 -17.73 9.53 -3.83
CA LYS A 185 -17.90 10.56 -2.79
C LYS A 185 -19.33 10.65 -2.22
N ARG A 186 -20.32 9.94 -2.79
CA ARG A 186 -21.75 10.09 -2.42
C ARG A 186 -22.20 9.19 -1.27
N LYS A 187 -21.34 8.33 -0.74
CA LYS A 187 -21.74 7.19 0.13
C LYS A 187 -20.97 6.99 1.45
N PRO A 188 -19.72 7.44 1.63
CA PRO A 188 -18.98 7.02 2.81
C PRO A 188 -19.09 7.97 4.00
N ARG A 189 -18.95 7.42 5.22
CA ARG A 189 -18.72 8.19 6.45
C ARG A 189 -17.29 8.74 6.45
N HIS A 190 -17.11 9.89 5.80
CA HIS A 190 -15.82 10.59 5.71
C HIS A 190 -15.51 11.34 7.03
N PRO A 191 -14.23 11.44 7.46
CA PRO A 191 -13.86 12.14 8.69
C PRO A 191 -14.08 13.65 8.59
N SER A 192 -14.53 14.27 9.68
CA SER A 192 -14.73 15.74 9.74
C SER A 192 -13.44 16.51 9.98
N ASP A 193 -12.46 15.91 10.67
CA ASP A 193 -11.13 16.48 10.90
C ASP A 193 -10.14 15.85 9.91
N PHE A 194 -10.13 16.37 8.68
CA PHE A 194 -9.38 15.79 7.57
C PHE A 194 -8.60 16.84 6.74
N ASP A 195 -8.66 18.12 7.13
CA ASP A 195 -8.11 19.24 6.36
C ASP A 195 -6.61 19.12 6.11
N LEU A 196 -5.83 18.69 7.11
CA LEU A 196 -4.39 18.46 6.94
C LEU A 196 -4.13 17.33 5.93
N TYR A 197 -4.90 16.24 6.01
CA TYR A 197 -4.77 15.13 5.09
C TYR A 197 -5.17 15.53 3.65
N GLU A 198 -6.22 16.34 3.46
CA GLU A 198 -6.55 16.91 2.16
C GLU A 198 -5.42 17.78 1.62
N MET A 199 -4.85 18.67 2.44
CA MET A 199 -3.72 19.50 2.02
C MET A 199 -2.54 18.67 1.52
N VAL A 200 -2.21 17.57 2.21
CA VAL A 200 -1.16 16.64 1.77
C VAL A 200 -1.56 15.94 0.48
N LEU A 201 -2.81 15.47 0.36
CA LEU A 201 -3.32 14.81 -0.84
C LEU A 201 -3.34 15.74 -2.06
N GLU A 202 -3.64 17.03 -1.90
CA GLU A 202 -3.60 18.02 -2.98
C GLU A 202 -2.17 18.31 -3.46
N ASN A 203 -1.18 18.12 -2.59
CA ASN A 203 0.22 18.41 -2.85
C ASN A 203 1.09 17.15 -2.96
N TYR A 204 0.48 15.96 -3.03
CA TYR A 204 1.20 14.69 -2.92
C TYR A 204 2.25 14.50 -4.02
N ASN A 205 2.03 15.11 -5.18
CA ASN A 205 2.86 15.01 -6.38
C ASN A 205 3.84 16.19 -6.53
N THR A 206 3.94 17.08 -5.54
CA THR A 206 4.86 18.23 -5.60
C THR A 206 6.31 17.79 -5.84
N THR A 207 7.03 18.53 -6.68
CA THR A 207 8.47 18.33 -6.91
C THR A 207 9.34 19.12 -5.93
N ASP A 208 8.76 20.02 -5.14
CA ASP A 208 9.49 20.81 -4.14
C ASP A 208 9.73 19.96 -2.88
N VAL A 209 10.97 19.50 -2.71
CA VAL A 209 11.39 18.69 -1.56
C VAL A 209 11.20 19.43 -0.22
N LYS A 210 11.28 20.76 -0.20
CA LYS A 210 11.05 21.54 1.03
C LYS A 210 9.59 21.52 1.44
N GLU A 211 8.68 21.57 0.47
CA GLU A 211 7.26 21.43 0.76
C GLU A 211 6.94 20.02 1.26
N VAL A 212 7.56 18.97 0.70
CA VAL A 212 7.43 17.60 1.21
C VAL A 212 7.90 17.50 2.67
N GLU A 213 9.06 18.08 2.99
CA GLU A 213 9.58 18.10 4.35
C GLU A 213 8.59 18.79 5.31
N LYS A 214 8.07 19.95 4.92
CA LYS A 214 7.04 20.66 5.70
C LYS A 214 5.78 19.80 5.92
N LEU A 215 5.27 19.15 4.87
CA LEU A 215 4.09 18.26 4.97
C LEU A 215 4.36 17.08 5.91
N VAL A 216 5.56 16.47 5.83
CA VAL A 216 5.97 15.39 6.74
C VAL A 216 5.97 15.86 8.20
N TYR A 217 6.49 17.06 8.48
CA TYR A 217 6.50 17.59 9.84
C TYR A 217 5.09 17.85 10.37
N LEU A 218 4.20 18.42 9.55
CA LEU A 218 2.81 18.64 9.92
C LEU A 218 2.08 17.33 10.21
N LEU A 219 2.27 16.31 9.37
CA LEU A 219 1.72 14.97 9.61
C LEU A 219 2.28 14.36 10.90
N ALA A 220 3.57 14.50 11.15
CA ALA A 220 4.21 13.93 12.34
C ALA A 220 3.70 14.60 13.63
N ASP A 221 3.48 15.91 13.60
CA ASP A 221 2.85 16.63 14.72
C ASP A 221 1.41 16.17 14.94
N LYS A 222 0.60 16.06 13.88
CA LYS A 222 -0.78 15.57 13.96
C LYS A 222 -0.86 14.12 14.49
N HIS A 223 0.04 13.27 14.05
CA HIS A 223 0.15 11.89 14.52
C HIS A 223 0.40 11.83 16.04
N LEU A 224 1.32 12.66 16.55
CA LEU A 224 1.59 12.77 17.98
C LEU A 224 0.42 13.38 18.78
N GLU A 225 -0.34 14.31 18.19
CA GLU A 225 -1.56 14.82 18.80
C GLU A 225 -2.62 13.73 18.97
N ASN A 226 -2.85 12.93 17.91
CA ASN A 226 -3.79 11.81 17.94
C ASN A 226 -3.39 10.75 18.99
N LEU A 227 -2.09 10.47 19.13
CA LEU A 227 -1.54 9.60 20.16
C LEU A 227 -1.80 10.06 21.59
N ASN A 228 -1.77 11.37 21.85
CA ASN A 228 -2.04 11.88 23.20
C ASN A 228 -3.54 11.82 23.54
N LEU A 229 -4.42 11.91 22.54
CA LEU A 229 -5.87 11.82 22.70
C LEU A 229 -6.35 10.37 22.88
N SER A 230 -5.67 9.38 22.27
CA SER A 230 -6.04 7.96 22.36
C SER A 230 -5.78 7.33 23.73
N LEU A 231 -4.88 7.89 24.54
CA LEU A 231 -4.67 7.46 25.92
C LEU A 231 -5.90 7.69 26.83
N GLU A 232 -6.88 8.48 26.38
CA GLU A 232 -8.08 8.84 27.14
C GLU A 232 -9.42 8.28 26.55
N ASP A 233 -9.47 7.79 25.30
CA ASP A 233 -10.71 7.39 24.59
C ASP A 233 -10.57 6.18 23.61
N GLU A 234 -11.69 5.54 23.22
CA GLU A 234 -11.75 4.38 22.30
C GLU A 234 -11.00 4.61 20.96
N GLU A 235 -9.97 3.79 20.73
CA GLU A 235 -8.85 4.01 19.80
C GLU A 235 -9.14 3.77 18.30
N GLU A 236 -8.42 4.48 17.40
CA GLU A 236 -8.40 4.23 15.94
C GLU A 236 -7.56 3.00 15.57
N ILE A 237 -6.60 2.61 16.40
CA ILE A 237 -5.81 1.39 16.24
C ILE A 237 -5.75 0.74 17.61
N HIS A 238 -6.46 -0.37 17.81
CA HIS A 238 -6.58 -1.09 19.11
C HIS A 238 -5.27 -1.67 19.67
N SER A 239 -4.12 -1.32 19.09
CA SER A 239 -2.81 -1.67 19.59
C SER A 239 -1.99 -0.39 19.76
N PRO A 240 -1.75 0.06 21.01
CA PRO A 240 -0.96 1.26 21.32
C PRO A 240 0.41 1.30 20.64
N PHE A 241 1.00 0.14 20.33
CA PHE A 241 2.29 0.06 19.65
C PHE A 241 2.24 0.39 18.16
N LEU A 242 1.16 -0.01 17.48
CA LEU A 242 0.98 0.34 16.08
C LEU A 242 0.65 1.83 15.93
N GLN A 243 0.07 2.46 16.95
CA GLN A 243 -0.17 3.89 16.97
C GLN A 243 1.13 4.72 16.96
N ILE A 244 2.29 4.16 17.35
CA ILE A 244 3.58 4.89 17.32
C ILE A 244 4.12 5.04 15.90
N ILE A 245 3.65 4.20 14.98
CA ILE A 245 4.18 4.19 13.62
C ILE A 245 3.40 5.16 12.76
N PRO A 246 4.06 6.17 12.18
CA PRO A 246 3.41 7.11 11.27
C PRO A 246 3.18 6.47 9.90
N PHE A 247 2.28 5.49 9.83
CA PHE A 247 1.96 4.73 8.62
C PHE A 247 1.67 5.63 7.43
N GLU A 248 0.85 6.66 7.64
CA GLU A 248 0.50 7.68 6.69
C GLU A 248 1.75 8.35 6.09
N ILE A 249 2.74 8.68 6.92
CA ILE A 249 3.94 9.39 6.48
C ILE A 249 4.85 8.46 5.68
N ILE A 250 5.09 7.26 6.21
CA ILE A 250 6.01 6.30 5.59
C ILE A 250 5.43 5.83 4.24
N VAL A 251 4.12 5.56 4.18
CA VAL A 251 3.42 5.21 2.94
C VAL A 251 3.43 6.37 1.96
N PHE A 252 3.16 7.60 2.40
CA PHE A 252 3.26 8.80 1.56
C PHE A 252 4.63 8.91 0.88
N LEU A 253 5.70 8.76 1.65
CA LEU A 253 7.07 8.82 1.14
C LEU A 253 7.38 7.64 0.19
N LYS A 254 6.97 6.41 0.52
CA LYS A 254 7.14 5.24 -0.36
C LYS A 254 6.43 5.41 -1.70
N VAL A 255 5.18 5.89 -1.67
CA VAL A 255 4.40 6.18 -2.87
C VAL A 255 5.11 7.20 -3.75
N ARG A 256 5.62 8.29 -3.17
CA ARG A 256 6.41 9.30 -3.90
C ARG A 256 7.63 8.69 -4.59
N THR A 257 8.40 7.87 -3.88
CA THR A 257 9.55 7.15 -4.46
C THR A 257 9.09 6.27 -5.64
N LYS A 258 7.97 5.55 -5.50
CA LYS A 258 7.43 4.66 -6.54
C LYS A 258 7.05 5.39 -7.83
N ILE A 259 6.57 6.63 -7.73
CA ILE A 259 6.23 7.46 -8.89
C ILE A 259 7.41 8.34 -9.36
N GLY A 260 8.63 8.10 -8.84
CA GLY A 260 9.85 8.76 -9.30
C GLY A 260 10.08 10.16 -8.71
N LEU A 261 9.33 10.55 -7.69
CA LEU A 261 9.51 11.83 -7.00
C LEU A 261 10.60 11.73 -5.93
N LYS A 262 11.29 12.86 -5.70
CA LYS A 262 12.31 12.96 -4.66
C LYS A 262 11.66 13.20 -3.30
N ASN A 263 12.26 12.60 -2.28
CA ASN A 263 11.93 12.81 -0.87
C ASN A 263 13.11 13.50 -0.16
N PRO A 264 12.87 14.12 1.01
CA PRO A 264 13.95 14.56 1.90
C PRO A 264 14.85 13.37 2.27
N THR A 265 16.15 13.62 2.40
CA THR A 265 17.16 12.57 2.71
C THR A 265 17.34 12.32 4.20
N SER A 266 16.83 13.22 5.04
CA SER A 266 16.94 13.14 6.50
C SER A 266 15.83 13.97 7.13
N PHE A 267 15.40 13.59 8.33
CA PHE A 267 14.42 14.32 9.11
C PHE A 267 14.98 14.59 10.50
N LEU A 268 14.77 15.80 11.03
CA LEU A 268 15.10 16.12 12.43
C LEU A 268 13.96 15.78 13.39
N HIS A 269 12.75 15.52 12.87
CA HIS A 269 11.60 15.19 13.71
C HIS A 269 11.82 13.83 14.40
N PRO A 270 11.71 13.71 15.74
CA PRO A 270 12.04 12.49 16.49
C PRO A 270 11.31 11.23 16.00
N LEU A 271 10.05 11.39 15.59
CA LEU A 271 9.24 10.30 15.05
C LEU A 271 9.82 9.71 13.75
N MET A 272 10.41 10.58 12.91
CA MET A 272 10.94 10.24 11.60
C MET A 272 12.44 9.95 11.62
N SER A 273 13.16 10.33 12.68
CA SER A 273 14.58 10.05 12.85
C SER A 273 14.87 8.64 13.40
N GLN A 274 13.84 7.77 13.49
CA GLN A 274 14.00 6.41 13.99
C GLN A 274 14.71 5.52 12.97
N ALA A 275 15.59 4.63 13.45
CA ALA A 275 16.41 3.77 12.59
C ALA A 275 15.57 2.93 11.61
N PHE A 276 14.46 2.35 12.08
CA PHE A 276 13.58 1.54 11.24
C PHE A 276 12.90 2.35 10.12
N VAL A 277 12.54 3.62 10.38
CA VAL A 277 11.93 4.49 9.37
C VAL A 277 12.93 4.74 8.24
N ASN A 278 14.17 5.05 8.59
CA ASN A 278 15.24 5.24 7.61
C ASN A 278 15.47 3.99 6.78
N GLU A 279 15.60 2.81 7.41
CA GLU A 279 15.81 1.54 6.72
C GLU A 279 14.67 1.23 5.73
N ILE A 280 13.42 1.35 6.18
CA ILE A 280 12.27 1.07 5.31
C ILE A 280 12.22 2.07 4.14
N LEU A 281 12.54 3.34 4.35
CA LEU A 281 12.51 4.33 3.27
C LEU A 281 13.64 4.14 2.25
N THR A 282 14.80 3.63 2.66
CA THR A 282 15.95 3.42 1.77
C THR A 282 15.90 2.08 1.02
N ASP A 283 15.36 1.03 1.62
CA ASP A 283 15.25 -0.27 0.96
C ASP A 283 14.13 -0.29 -0.09
N ASN A 284 14.51 -0.31 -1.36
CA ASN A 284 13.59 -0.34 -2.50
C ASN A 284 13.48 -1.72 -3.15
N ASN A 285 13.99 -2.76 -2.50
CA ASN A 285 13.85 -4.12 -3.00
C ASN A 285 12.46 -4.65 -2.66
N ILE A 286 11.86 -5.40 -3.59
CA ILE A 286 10.67 -6.18 -3.30
C ILE A 286 11.09 -7.28 -2.33
N LEU A 287 10.43 -7.38 -1.18
CA LEU A 287 10.76 -8.42 -0.22
C LEU A 287 10.38 -9.79 -0.77
N GLU A 288 11.27 -10.76 -0.60
CA GLU A 288 10.97 -12.14 -0.94
C GLU A 288 9.79 -12.64 -0.11
N LYS A 289 8.87 -13.36 -0.75
CA LYS A 289 7.74 -13.97 -0.05
C LYS A 289 8.27 -14.99 0.93
N SER A 290 7.86 -14.86 2.20
CA SER A 290 8.23 -15.81 3.24
C SER A 290 7.79 -17.21 2.85
N ILE A 291 8.73 -18.16 2.89
CA ILE A 291 8.51 -19.58 2.57
C ILE A 291 7.57 -20.22 3.61
N GLU A 292 7.62 -19.72 4.85
CA GLU A 292 6.82 -20.22 5.96
C GLU A 292 5.80 -19.15 6.36
N LEU A 293 4.56 -19.39 5.96
CA LEU A 293 3.38 -18.66 6.41
C LEU A 293 2.55 -19.63 7.29
N PRO A 294 2.76 -19.62 8.62
CA PRO A 294 2.03 -20.51 9.53
C PRO A 294 0.52 -20.44 9.31
N TYR A 295 -0.21 -21.55 9.43
CA TYR A 295 -1.69 -21.58 9.30
C TYR A 295 -2.25 -21.23 7.92
N ALA A 296 -1.44 -20.77 6.96
CA ALA A 296 -1.94 -20.33 5.67
C ALA A 296 -2.57 -21.47 4.87
N LYS A 297 -2.02 -22.68 4.98
CA LYS A 297 -2.55 -23.86 4.29
C LYS A 297 -3.93 -24.22 4.82
N GLU A 298 -4.08 -24.22 6.14
CA GLU A 298 -5.30 -24.53 6.88
C GLU A 298 -6.36 -23.45 6.63
N LEU A 299 -5.99 -22.18 6.71
CA LEU A 299 -6.89 -21.05 6.41
C LEU A 299 -7.42 -21.12 4.97
N LEU A 300 -6.55 -21.46 4.00
CA LEU A 300 -6.95 -21.59 2.61
C LEU A 300 -7.76 -22.87 2.34
N SER A 301 -7.58 -23.95 3.11
CA SER A 301 -8.38 -25.16 2.95
C SER A 301 -9.80 -24.96 3.47
N GLU A 302 -9.97 -24.39 4.66
CA GLU A 302 -11.31 -24.10 5.22
C GLU A 302 -12.10 -23.18 4.30
N LEU A 303 -11.48 -22.13 3.77
CA LEU A 303 -12.13 -21.22 2.82
C LEU A 303 -12.61 -21.94 1.55
N LYS A 304 -11.86 -22.95 1.06
CA LYS A 304 -12.28 -23.75 -0.09
C LYS A 304 -13.43 -24.69 0.24
N GLU A 305 -13.51 -25.20 1.46
CA GLU A 305 -14.63 -26.03 1.90
C GLU A 305 -15.92 -25.21 2.01
N GLU A 306 -15.83 -24.02 2.60
CA GLU A 306 -16.98 -23.11 2.76
C GLU A 306 -17.40 -22.47 1.43
N TYR A 307 -16.44 -22.13 0.55
CA TYR A 307 -16.67 -21.48 -0.74
C TYR A 307 -15.97 -22.21 -1.91
N PRO A 308 -16.46 -23.38 -2.35
CA PRO A 308 -15.79 -24.23 -3.35
C PRO A 308 -15.67 -23.59 -4.74
N ASP A 309 -16.49 -22.59 -5.06
CA ASP A 309 -16.41 -21.83 -6.30
C ASP A 309 -15.28 -20.78 -6.31
N TYR A 310 -14.60 -20.54 -5.17
CA TYR A 310 -13.41 -19.70 -5.07
C TYR A 310 -12.27 -20.17 -6.01
N ASP A 311 -12.02 -21.48 -6.09
CA ASP A 311 -10.93 -22.03 -6.92
C ASP A 311 -11.29 -22.05 -8.42
N LYS A 312 -12.57 -21.98 -8.80
CA LYS A 312 -12.99 -22.02 -10.22
C LYS A 312 -12.61 -20.76 -10.99
N LYS A 313 -12.35 -19.64 -10.30
CA LYS A 313 -11.77 -18.41 -10.88
C LYS A 313 -10.26 -18.29 -10.66
N ARG A 314 -9.65 -19.23 -9.95
CA ARG A 314 -8.20 -19.39 -9.81
C ARG A 314 -7.60 -20.11 -11.02
N GLN A 315 -8.16 -19.89 -12.21
CA GLN A 315 -7.29 -19.83 -13.37
C GLN A 315 -6.31 -18.71 -13.01
N GLU A 316 -5.03 -19.06 -12.78
CA GLU A 316 -3.95 -18.16 -13.19
C GLU A 316 -4.45 -17.50 -14.47
N PRO A 317 -4.40 -16.16 -14.63
CA PRO A 317 -4.93 -15.52 -15.80
C PRO A 317 -4.40 -16.30 -16.99
N THR A 318 -5.26 -17.18 -17.51
CA THR A 318 -4.92 -17.92 -18.69
C THR A 318 -5.05 -16.76 -19.62
N LEU A 319 -3.90 -16.28 -20.09
CA LEU A 319 -3.80 -15.68 -21.38
C LEU A 319 -4.52 -16.67 -22.29
N THR A 320 -5.84 -16.52 -22.37
CA THR A 320 -6.61 -16.76 -23.56
C THR A 320 -5.95 -15.80 -24.52
N THR A 321 -4.89 -16.32 -25.11
CA THR A 321 -4.50 -16.12 -26.48
C THR A 321 -5.75 -16.41 -27.32
N LYS A 322 -6.75 -15.52 -27.22
CA LYS A 322 -7.27 -14.96 -28.46
C LYS A 322 -6.02 -14.45 -29.14
N LYS A 323 -5.60 -15.18 -30.17
CA LYS A 323 -4.83 -14.66 -31.28
C LYS A 323 -5.62 -13.50 -31.90
N GLU A 324 -5.82 -12.42 -31.18
CA GLU A 324 -5.71 -11.13 -31.80
C GLU A 324 -4.22 -10.92 -31.97
N LYS A 325 -3.81 -10.69 -33.21
CA LYS A 325 -2.47 -10.29 -33.57
C LYS A 325 -2.06 -9.12 -32.67
N VAL A 326 -1.40 -9.41 -31.56
CA VAL A 326 -0.59 -8.43 -30.84
C VAL A 326 0.60 -8.18 -31.76
N THR A 327 0.42 -7.18 -32.60
CA THR A 327 1.51 -6.52 -33.31
C THR A 327 2.62 -6.25 -32.29
N LEU A 328 3.83 -6.71 -32.59
CA LEU A 328 5.04 -6.57 -31.78
C LEU A 328 4.99 -5.32 -30.87
N LEU A 329 5.26 -5.53 -29.58
CA LEU A 329 5.86 -4.50 -28.74
C LEU A 329 6.96 -3.81 -29.56
N LYS A 330 6.72 -2.57 -29.98
CA LYS A 330 7.74 -1.73 -30.58
C LYS A 330 8.86 -1.65 -29.57
N ALA A 331 10.00 -2.25 -29.91
CA ALA A 331 11.25 -2.00 -29.21
C ALA A 331 11.37 -0.48 -29.03
N LEU A 332 11.61 -0.04 -27.79
CA LEU A 332 11.96 1.35 -27.51
C LEU A 332 13.07 1.74 -28.48
N ALA A 333 12.80 2.74 -29.32
CA ALA A 333 13.73 3.16 -30.35
C ALA A 333 15.07 3.59 -29.71
N PRO A 334 16.21 3.33 -30.36
CA PRO A 334 17.52 3.61 -29.77
C PRO A 334 17.72 5.11 -29.49
N LYS A 335 18.31 5.45 -28.35
CA LYS A 335 18.57 6.84 -27.92
C LYS A 335 19.42 7.67 -28.89
N THR A 336 19.97 7.06 -29.94
CA THR A 336 20.74 7.75 -31.00
C THR A 336 20.24 7.30 -32.36
N GLY A 337 20.20 8.22 -33.32
CA GLY A 337 19.87 7.95 -34.72
C GLY A 337 18.86 8.95 -35.30
N ARG A 338 18.37 8.64 -36.50
CA ARG A 338 17.46 9.48 -37.28
C ARG A 338 16.01 9.05 -37.08
N TYR A 339 15.17 10.05 -36.91
CA TYR A 339 13.74 9.89 -36.72
C TYR A 339 13.00 10.71 -37.77
N ARG A 340 11.97 10.12 -38.38
CA ARG A 340 11.07 10.82 -39.30
C ARG A 340 9.86 11.33 -38.52
N ALA A 341 9.52 12.61 -38.74
CA ALA A 341 8.32 13.22 -38.20
C ALA A 341 7.08 12.76 -38.98
N SER A 342 5.98 12.51 -38.28
CA SER A 342 4.67 12.26 -38.90
C SER A 342 3.56 12.90 -38.06
N LEU A 343 2.56 13.45 -38.74
CA LEU A 343 1.36 14.01 -38.11
C LEU A 343 0.20 13.01 -38.26
N PRO A 344 -0.83 13.09 -37.40
CA PRO A 344 -2.03 12.27 -37.55
C PRO A 344 -2.64 12.42 -38.94
N ASN A 345 -3.14 11.34 -39.54
CA ASN A 345 -3.70 11.36 -40.90
C ASN A 345 -4.87 12.36 -41.11
N LYS A 346 -5.50 12.82 -40.03
CA LYS A 346 -6.57 13.82 -40.05
C LYS A 346 -6.04 15.26 -40.00
N HIS A 347 -4.75 15.47 -39.72
CA HIS A 347 -4.13 16.78 -39.65
C HIS A 347 -4.03 17.38 -41.06
N PRO A 348 -4.39 18.66 -41.28
CA PRO A 348 -4.44 19.27 -42.61
C PRO A 348 -3.11 19.21 -43.38
N GLN A 349 -1.99 19.23 -42.66
CA GLN A 349 -0.64 19.22 -43.21
C GLN A 349 0.02 17.82 -43.21
N ALA A 350 -0.69 16.75 -42.84
CA ALA A 350 -0.08 15.42 -42.71
C ALA A 350 0.61 14.95 -44.01
N LYS A 351 -0.01 15.23 -45.17
CA LYS A 351 0.55 14.89 -46.49
C LYS A 351 1.75 15.74 -46.89
N GLN A 352 1.86 16.96 -46.37
CA GLN A 352 2.98 17.85 -46.63
C GLN A 352 4.23 17.33 -45.90
N LEU A 353 4.06 16.96 -44.63
CA LEU A 353 5.13 16.43 -43.79
C LEU A 353 5.64 15.05 -44.26
N GLU A 354 4.75 14.19 -44.77
CA GLU A 354 5.10 12.85 -45.26
C GLU A 354 6.01 12.88 -46.49
N GLY A 355 5.93 13.95 -47.30
CA GLY A 355 6.71 14.14 -48.51
C GLY A 355 7.97 15.00 -48.36
N ASP A 356 8.20 15.59 -47.18
CA ASP A 356 9.28 16.54 -46.97
C ASP A 356 10.61 15.80 -46.61
N PRO A 357 11.65 15.91 -47.45
CA PRO A 357 12.94 15.28 -47.21
C PRO A 357 13.77 15.97 -46.13
N HIS A 358 13.27 17.02 -45.47
CA HIS A 358 13.95 17.72 -44.40
C HIS A 358 13.32 17.48 -43.02
N SER A 359 12.15 16.85 -42.93
CA SER A 359 11.43 16.58 -41.68
C SER A 359 12.01 15.42 -40.86
N TYR A 360 13.27 15.57 -40.43
CA TYR A 360 13.97 14.62 -39.58
C TYR A 360 14.43 15.24 -38.27
N ALA A 361 14.47 14.41 -37.23
CA ALA A 361 15.14 14.69 -35.97
C ALA A 361 16.38 13.82 -35.82
N ARG A 362 17.42 14.40 -35.21
CA ARG A 362 18.62 13.66 -34.81
C ARG A 362 18.78 13.75 -33.30
N PHE A 363 18.92 12.59 -32.67
CA PHE A 363 19.31 12.48 -31.27
C PHE A 363 20.84 12.38 -31.17
N LEU A 364 21.45 13.34 -30.50
CA LEU A 364 22.89 13.34 -30.23
C LEU A 364 23.20 12.63 -28.91
N LYS A 365 24.47 12.24 -28.70
CA LYS A 365 24.92 11.46 -27.53
C LYS A 365 24.84 12.22 -26.20
N ASP A 366 24.65 13.53 -26.25
CA ASP A 366 24.53 14.45 -25.11
C ASP A 366 23.08 14.77 -24.75
N ASP A 367 22.11 13.99 -25.25
CA ASP A 367 20.67 14.21 -25.12
C ASP A 367 20.19 15.55 -25.73
N THR A 368 21.00 16.19 -26.59
CA THR A 368 20.59 17.38 -27.34
C THR A 368 19.70 16.99 -28.51
N PHE A 369 18.56 17.69 -28.62
CA PHE A 369 17.57 17.48 -29.67
C PHE A 369 17.69 18.57 -30.74
N ILE A 370 17.88 18.19 -32.01
CA ILE A 370 17.86 19.11 -33.16
C ILE A 370 16.77 18.70 -34.15
N TYR A 371 15.88 19.64 -34.47
CA TYR A 371 14.87 19.53 -35.54
C TYR A 371 15.28 20.52 -36.65
N GLU A 372 15.21 20.11 -37.91
CA GLU A 372 15.40 21.01 -39.08
C GLU A 372 14.11 21.01 -39.91
N GLY A 373 13.62 22.19 -40.33
CA GLY A 373 12.45 22.28 -41.23
C GLY A 373 11.11 21.96 -40.58
N LEU A 374 11.01 22.05 -39.25
CA LEU A 374 9.81 21.76 -38.46
C LEU A 374 9.32 22.96 -37.63
N GLU A 375 9.88 24.14 -37.89
CA GLU A 375 9.64 25.35 -37.11
C GLU A 375 8.18 25.84 -37.22
N GLU A 376 7.46 25.42 -38.26
CA GLU A 376 6.07 25.80 -38.52
C GLU A 376 5.03 24.82 -37.96
N TYR A 377 5.45 23.72 -37.31
CA TYR A 377 4.55 22.68 -36.79
C TYR A 377 4.53 22.69 -35.26
N ASP A 378 3.36 22.41 -34.67
CA ASP A 378 3.26 22.19 -33.23
C ASP A 378 3.94 20.85 -32.87
N LEU A 379 5.08 20.92 -32.17
CA LEU A 379 5.88 19.76 -31.78
C LEU A 379 5.09 18.76 -30.91
N SER A 380 4.05 19.19 -30.21
CA SER A 380 3.20 18.32 -29.39
C SER A 380 2.32 17.38 -30.22
N GLU A 381 2.08 17.71 -31.49
CA GLU A 381 1.26 16.90 -32.40
C GLU A 381 2.09 15.93 -33.25
N ILE A 382 3.42 16.09 -33.25
CA ILE A 382 4.34 15.30 -34.06
C ILE A 382 4.63 13.96 -33.37
N THR A 383 4.49 12.89 -34.14
CA THR A 383 4.91 11.55 -33.76
C THR A 383 6.19 11.16 -34.50
N TRP A 384 7.11 10.51 -33.78
CA TRP A 384 8.45 10.18 -34.27
C TRP A 384 8.57 8.70 -34.58
N SER A 385 9.07 8.37 -35.77
CA SER A 385 9.38 6.99 -36.17
C SER A 385 10.87 6.84 -36.46
N TYR A 386 11.53 5.90 -35.79
CA TYR A 386 12.94 5.60 -36.03
C TYR A 386 13.16 5.03 -37.44
N ILE A 387 14.16 5.55 -38.15
CA ILE A 387 14.46 5.13 -39.54
C ILE A 387 15.90 4.64 -39.74
N GLY A 388 16.72 4.58 -38.69
CA GLY A 388 18.12 4.12 -38.74
C GLY A 388 19.11 5.16 -38.22
N ASP A 389 20.41 4.82 -38.24
CA ASP A 389 21.51 5.72 -37.84
C ASP A 389 21.86 6.78 -38.92
#